data_AF-A0A7C3WP21-F1
#
_entry.id   AF-A0A7C3WP21-F1
#
_cell.length_a   1.000
_cell.length_b   1.000
_cell.length_c   1.000
_cell.angle_alpha   90.00
_cell.angle_beta   90.00
_cell.angle_gamma   90.00
#
_symmetry.space_group_name_H-M   'P 1'
#
loop_
_entity.id
_entity.type
_entity.pdbx_description
1 polymer ?
#
loop_
_entity_poly.entity_id
_entity_poly.type
_entity_poly.pdbx_seq_one_letter_code
_entity_poly.pdbx_strand_id
1 'polypeptide(L)'
;RHLAKMAGVNSAAIQYYFGSKEGYYLAVVQHLIQTRAAPVLGLVADIAERFHRAGSTPQEAQTLLPELIGKLAKTVLLYPAARYFASISSREHLHPTKAYERIYPVVERLHRLVSELAAAALGLPPDSPEPIVRAHALLGQVMLFRIGATTLCRRLQWDTITEPEADWIASLVAEMACRSLGFPPP
;
A
#
# COMPACT_ATOMS: atom_id res chain seq x y z
N ARG A 1 -23.68 19.68 -3.51
CA ARG A 1 -24.11 20.30 -4.80
C ARG A 1 -23.13 19.99 -5.95
N HIS A 2 -21.82 20.28 -5.84
CA HIS A 2 -20.87 20.00 -6.94
C HIS A 2 -20.79 18.50 -7.33
N LEU A 3 -20.68 17.60 -6.34
CA LEU A 3 -20.66 16.13 -6.56
C LEU A 3 -21.93 15.60 -7.22
N ALA A 4 -23.09 16.08 -6.79
CA ALA A 4 -24.39 15.69 -7.34
C ALA A 4 -24.53 16.15 -8.81
N LYS A 5 -24.09 17.37 -9.11
CA LYS A 5 -24.05 17.92 -10.48
C LYS A 5 -23.12 17.13 -11.41
N MET A 6 -21.95 16.70 -10.92
CA MET A 6 -21.02 15.86 -11.69
C MET A 6 -21.54 14.44 -11.93
N ALA A 7 -22.25 13.88 -10.95
CA ALA A 7 -22.83 12.54 -11.05
C ALA A 7 -24.20 12.52 -11.78
N GLY A 8 -24.68 13.66 -12.27
CA GLY A 8 -25.98 13.75 -12.96
C GLY A 8 -27.19 13.49 -12.06
N VAL A 9 -27.03 13.55 -10.74
CA VAL A 9 -28.08 13.26 -9.76
C VAL A 9 -28.47 14.50 -8.95
N ASN A 10 -29.71 14.54 -8.49
CA ASN A 10 -30.17 15.60 -7.58
C ASN A 10 -29.34 15.56 -6.27
N SER A 11 -28.99 16.73 -5.71
CA SER A 11 -28.37 16.81 -4.38
C SER A 11 -29.19 16.14 -3.27
N ALA A 12 -30.50 15.99 -3.43
CA ALA A 12 -31.36 15.23 -2.53
C ALA A 12 -31.06 13.71 -2.55
N ALA A 13 -30.52 13.17 -3.65
CA ALA A 13 -30.16 11.75 -3.73
C ALA A 13 -29.02 11.40 -2.75
N ILE A 14 -28.08 12.32 -2.51
CA ILE A 14 -27.02 12.10 -1.51
C ILE A 14 -27.64 11.96 -0.11
N GLN A 15 -28.62 12.80 0.21
CA GLN A 15 -29.29 12.80 1.51
C GLN A 15 -30.21 11.57 1.66
N TYR A 16 -30.88 11.16 0.59
CA TYR A 16 -31.76 9.98 0.57
C TYR A 16 -30.98 8.65 0.71
N TYR A 17 -29.90 8.46 -0.07
CA TYR A 17 -29.16 7.19 -0.08
C TYR A 17 -28.08 7.09 1.00
N PHE A 18 -27.49 8.21 1.39
CA PHE A 18 -26.32 8.21 2.28
C PHE A 18 -26.53 8.99 3.58
N GLY A 19 -27.69 9.66 3.74
CA GLY A 19 -28.03 10.46 4.93
C GLY A 19 -27.27 11.77 5.04
N SER A 20 -25.93 11.72 5.00
CA SER A 20 -25.03 12.87 5.12
C SER A 20 -23.86 12.81 4.14
N LYS A 21 -23.12 13.91 4.04
CA LYS A 21 -21.86 13.96 3.28
C LYS A 21 -20.81 13.01 3.86
N GLU A 22 -20.80 12.80 5.17
CA GLU A 22 -19.92 11.82 5.81
C GLU A 22 -20.34 10.39 5.46
N GLY A 23 -21.64 10.09 5.49
CA GLY A 23 -22.17 8.79 5.05
C GLY A 23 -21.80 8.47 3.60
N TYR A 24 -21.88 9.46 2.72
CA TYR A 24 -21.43 9.32 1.33
C TYR A 24 -19.91 9.07 1.25
N TYR A 25 -19.11 9.81 2.01
CA TYR A 25 -17.65 9.62 2.03
C TYR A 25 -17.26 8.22 2.52
N LEU A 26 -17.90 7.74 3.60
CA LEU A 26 -17.71 6.37 4.11
C LEU A 26 -18.05 5.31 3.05
N ALA A 27 -19.17 5.48 2.33
CA ALA A 27 -19.57 4.57 1.27
C ALA A 27 -18.56 4.56 0.10
N VAL A 28 -18.02 5.72 -0.27
CA VAL A 28 -16.95 5.82 -1.28
C VAL A 28 -15.68 5.11 -0.83
N VAL A 29 -15.24 5.31 0.42
CA VAL A 29 -14.06 4.63 0.96
C VAL A 29 -14.26 3.11 0.96
N GLN A 30 -15.41 2.64 1.44
CA GLN A 30 -15.75 1.22 1.45
C GLN A 30 -15.77 0.61 0.04
N HIS A 31 -16.38 1.30 -0.93
CA HIS A 31 -16.40 0.86 -2.32
C HIS A 31 -14.99 0.78 -2.92
N LEU A 32 -14.13 1.76 -2.63
CA LEU A 32 -12.75 1.74 -3.10
C LEU A 32 -11.95 0.59 -2.49
N ILE A 33 -12.12 0.31 -1.20
CA ILE A 33 -11.49 -0.87 -0.57
C ILE A 33 -11.93 -2.14 -1.29
N GLN A 34 -13.25 -2.35 -1.44
CA GLN A 34 -13.81 -3.56 -2.05
C GLN A 34 -13.37 -3.76 -3.50
N THR A 35 -13.27 -2.68 -4.27
CA THR A 35 -12.96 -2.79 -5.70
C THR A 35 -11.47 -2.70 -6.01
N ARG A 36 -10.67 -2.07 -5.15
CA ARG A 36 -9.27 -1.70 -5.47
C ARG A 36 -8.22 -2.33 -4.56
N ALA A 37 -8.59 -2.86 -3.39
CA ALA A 37 -7.62 -3.52 -2.50
C ALA A 37 -7.29 -4.96 -2.93
N ALA A 38 -8.09 -5.57 -3.80
CA ALA A 38 -7.96 -6.99 -4.17
C ALA A 38 -6.56 -7.39 -4.69
N PRO A 39 -5.88 -6.63 -5.57
CA PRO A 39 -4.53 -7.00 -6.02
C PRO A 39 -3.50 -7.01 -4.88
N VAL A 40 -3.55 -6.02 -3.98
CA VAL A 40 -2.66 -5.94 -2.82
C VAL A 40 -2.96 -7.06 -1.83
N LEU A 41 -4.23 -7.30 -1.53
CA LEU A 41 -4.64 -8.37 -0.61
C LEU A 41 -4.32 -9.77 -1.16
N GLY A 42 -4.45 -9.98 -2.46
CA GLY A 42 -4.06 -11.21 -3.13
C GLY A 42 -2.56 -11.46 -3.04
N LEU A 43 -1.74 -10.43 -3.30
CA LEU A 43 -0.30 -10.49 -3.13
C LEU A 43 0.12 -10.81 -1.68
N VAL A 44 -0.47 -10.11 -0.71
CA VAL A 44 -0.21 -10.34 0.72
C VAL A 44 -0.60 -11.77 1.12
N ALA A 45 -1.73 -12.28 0.63
CA ALA A 45 -2.14 -13.65 0.91
C ALA A 45 -1.19 -14.70 0.32
N ASP A 46 -0.77 -14.54 -0.93
CA ASP A 46 0.18 -15.44 -1.62
C ASP A 46 1.53 -15.50 -0.88
N ILE A 47 2.11 -14.34 -0.56
CA ILE A 47 3.40 -14.27 0.13
C ILE A 47 3.30 -14.85 1.55
N ALA A 48 2.23 -14.53 2.28
CA ALA A 48 2.02 -15.08 3.62
C ALA A 48 1.88 -16.61 3.58
N GLU A 49 1.15 -17.17 2.62
CA GLU A 49 1.01 -18.62 2.47
C GLU A 49 2.36 -19.28 2.19
N ARG A 50 3.13 -18.74 1.24
CA ARG A 50 4.47 -19.25 0.89
C ARG A 50 5.41 -19.21 2.08
N PHE A 51 5.44 -18.09 2.81
CA PHE A 51 6.28 -17.89 3.97
C PHE A 51 5.98 -18.91 5.08
N HIS A 52 4.70 -19.05 5.44
CA HIS A 52 4.28 -19.99 6.48
C HIS A 52 4.48 -21.46 6.08
N ARG A 53 4.20 -21.80 4.81
CA ARG A 53 4.40 -23.17 4.29
C ARG A 53 5.87 -23.58 4.30
N ALA A 54 6.79 -22.63 4.10
CA ALA A 54 8.23 -22.86 4.17
C ALA A 54 8.79 -22.86 5.61
N GLY A 55 7.93 -22.78 6.64
CA GLY A 55 8.34 -22.82 8.05
C GLY A 55 8.88 -21.48 8.58
N SER A 56 8.57 -20.37 7.93
CA SER A 56 8.92 -19.01 8.38
C SER A 56 10.42 -18.79 8.61
N THR A 57 11.28 -19.39 7.78
CA THR A 57 12.74 -19.34 7.95
C THR A 57 13.33 -17.97 7.59
N PRO A 58 14.48 -17.58 8.16
CA PRO A 58 15.19 -16.36 7.77
C PRO A 58 15.51 -16.29 6.28
N GLN A 59 15.91 -17.41 5.67
CA GLN A 59 16.26 -17.49 4.25
C GLN A 59 15.04 -17.21 3.35
N GLU A 60 13.89 -17.80 3.70
CA GLU A 60 12.66 -17.52 2.97
C GLU A 60 12.23 -16.05 3.14
N ALA A 61 12.35 -15.50 4.36
CA ALA A 61 12.05 -14.10 4.61
C ALA A 61 12.93 -13.15 3.78
N GLN A 62 14.23 -13.42 3.68
CA GLN A 62 15.18 -12.66 2.87
C GLN A 62 14.87 -12.73 1.37
N THR A 63 14.13 -13.74 0.93
CA THR A 63 13.68 -13.91 -0.46
C THR A 63 12.33 -13.22 -0.70
N LEU A 64 11.36 -13.46 0.19
CA LEU A 64 9.98 -12.99 0.02
C LEU A 64 9.79 -11.51 0.35
N LEU A 65 10.59 -10.94 1.25
CA LEU A 65 10.49 -9.53 1.60
C LEU A 65 10.77 -8.61 0.40
N PRO A 66 11.91 -8.69 -0.30
CA PRO A 66 12.14 -7.87 -1.49
C PRO A 66 11.13 -8.17 -2.61
N GLU A 67 10.69 -9.43 -2.76
CA GLU A 67 9.66 -9.80 -3.72
C GLU A 67 8.34 -9.05 -3.43
N LEU A 68 7.89 -9.07 -2.17
CA LEU A 68 6.69 -8.37 -1.72
C LEU A 68 6.83 -6.85 -1.93
N ILE A 69 7.95 -6.26 -1.51
CA ILE A 69 8.18 -4.81 -1.62
C ILE A 69 8.21 -4.37 -3.09
N GLY A 70 8.92 -5.10 -3.97
CA GLY A 70 8.98 -4.80 -5.39
C GLY A 70 7.61 -4.93 -6.07
N LYS A 71 6.88 -6.04 -5.84
CA LYS A 71 5.54 -6.25 -6.39
C LYS A 71 4.54 -5.20 -5.87
N LEU A 72 4.65 -4.80 -4.61
CA LEU A 72 3.83 -3.75 -4.03
C LEU A 72 4.11 -2.40 -4.69
N ALA A 73 5.39 -2.03 -4.86
CA ALA A 73 5.80 -0.81 -5.55
C ALA A 73 5.24 -0.73 -6.97
N LYS A 74 5.40 -1.81 -7.75
CA LYS A 74 4.85 -1.89 -9.12
C LYS A 74 3.33 -1.76 -9.13
N THR A 75 2.64 -2.48 -8.23
CA THR A 75 1.17 -2.48 -8.15
C THR A 75 0.63 -1.08 -7.83
N VAL A 76 1.25 -0.40 -6.86
CA VAL A 76 0.81 0.93 -6.42
C VAL A 76 1.07 1.98 -7.51
N LEU A 77 2.18 1.88 -8.25
CA LEU A 77 2.56 2.79 -9.32
C LEU A 77 1.68 2.63 -10.57
N LEU A 78 1.49 1.41 -11.05
CA LEU A 78 0.88 1.15 -12.35
C LEU A 78 -0.64 1.05 -12.33
N TYR A 79 -1.25 0.67 -11.21
CA TYR A 79 -2.69 0.49 -11.18
C TYR A 79 -3.41 1.85 -11.17
N PRO A 80 -4.11 2.27 -12.25
CA PRO A 80 -4.66 3.63 -12.34
C PRO A 80 -5.67 3.91 -11.23
N ALA A 81 -6.39 2.87 -10.82
CA ALA A 81 -7.35 2.93 -9.75
C ALA A 81 -6.75 2.92 -8.34
N ALA A 82 -5.49 2.48 -8.18
CA ALA A 82 -4.76 2.67 -6.93
C ALA A 82 -4.52 4.16 -6.65
N ARG A 83 -4.63 5.05 -7.66
CA ARG A 83 -4.56 6.52 -7.46
C ARG A 83 -5.53 7.02 -6.40
N TYR A 84 -6.80 6.65 -6.56
CA TYR A 84 -7.88 7.17 -5.73
C TYR A 84 -7.80 6.56 -4.33
N PHE A 85 -7.50 5.27 -4.25
CA PHE A 85 -7.26 4.59 -2.98
C PHE A 85 -6.07 5.21 -2.25
N ALA A 86 -4.91 5.37 -2.88
CA ALA A 86 -3.73 5.99 -2.27
C ALA A 86 -3.97 7.44 -1.84
N SER A 87 -4.74 8.21 -2.61
CA SER A 87 -5.09 9.60 -2.25
C SER A 87 -5.99 9.67 -1.02
N ILE A 88 -7.03 8.82 -0.95
CA ILE A 88 -7.93 8.74 0.20
C ILE A 88 -7.19 8.18 1.42
N SER A 89 -6.40 7.12 1.25
CA SER A 89 -5.57 6.57 2.31
C SER A 89 -4.61 7.62 2.85
N SER A 90 -3.89 8.35 1.99
CA SER A 90 -2.99 9.43 2.43
C SER A 90 -3.73 10.51 3.23
N ARG A 91 -4.89 10.95 2.75
CA ARG A 91 -5.73 11.91 3.48
C ARG A 91 -6.16 11.39 4.85
N GLU A 92 -6.61 10.14 4.94
CA GLU A 92 -7.06 9.54 6.20
C GLU A 92 -5.90 9.22 7.15
N HIS A 93 -4.65 9.09 6.67
CA HIS A 93 -3.48 9.03 7.56
C HIS A 93 -3.15 10.41 8.15
N LEU A 94 -3.27 11.48 7.38
CA LEU A 94 -2.97 12.84 7.84
C LEU A 94 -4.08 13.42 8.74
N HIS A 95 -5.33 13.09 8.41
CA HIS A 95 -6.51 13.58 9.12
C HIS A 95 -7.52 12.43 9.32
N PRO A 96 -7.27 11.53 10.29
CA PRO A 96 -8.12 10.36 10.49
C PRO A 96 -9.57 10.74 10.78
N THR A 97 -10.48 10.08 10.07
CA THR A 97 -11.92 10.12 10.35
C THR A 97 -12.42 8.70 10.62
N LYS A 98 -13.74 8.53 10.80
CA LYS A 98 -14.38 7.21 10.84
C LYS A 98 -14.11 6.36 9.59
N ALA A 99 -13.68 6.98 8.48
CA ALA A 99 -13.30 6.25 7.27
C ALA A 99 -11.98 5.49 7.43
N TYR A 100 -11.05 5.96 8.28
CA TYR A 100 -9.80 5.27 8.56
C TYR A 100 -10.04 3.87 9.16
N GLU A 101 -11.05 3.71 10.00
CA GLU A 101 -11.47 2.40 10.55
C GLU A 101 -11.82 1.36 9.47
N ARG A 102 -12.21 1.81 8.27
CA ARG A 102 -12.43 0.92 7.12
C ARG A 102 -11.14 0.57 6.40
N ILE A 103 -10.18 1.49 6.39
CA ILE A 103 -8.87 1.34 5.72
C ILE A 103 -7.91 0.51 6.57
N TYR A 104 -7.96 0.69 7.89
CA TYR A 104 -7.02 0.11 8.85
C TYR A 104 -6.84 -1.41 8.69
N PRO A 105 -7.90 -2.25 8.56
CA PRO A 105 -7.70 -3.70 8.40
C PRO A 105 -6.86 -4.11 7.18
N VAL A 106 -6.93 -3.34 6.09
CA VAL A 106 -6.12 -3.58 4.88
C VAL A 106 -4.67 -3.19 5.13
N VAL A 107 -4.45 -2.02 5.76
CA VAL A 107 -3.12 -1.51 6.11
C VAL A 107 -2.44 -2.41 7.13
N GLU A 108 -3.15 -2.80 8.18
CA GLU A 108 -2.68 -3.67 9.25
C GLU A 108 -2.25 -5.03 8.69
N ARG A 109 -3.04 -5.66 7.81
CA ARG A 109 -2.70 -6.96 7.24
C ARG A 109 -1.40 -6.92 6.44
N LEU A 110 -1.21 -5.88 5.63
CA LEU A 110 0.04 -5.66 4.90
C LEU A 110 1.20 -5.38 5.86
N HIS A 111 0.99 -4.49 6.83
CA HIS A 111 2.01 -4.09 7.80
C HIS A 111 2.49 -5.27 8.65
N ARG A 112 1.57 -6.10 9.13
CA ARG A 112 1.86 -7.29 9.92
C ARG A 112 2.74 -8.26 9.14
N LEU A 113 2.39 -8.57 7.89
CA LEU A 113 3.21 -9.46 7.06
C LEU A 113 4.63 -8.92 6.83
N VAL A 114 4.77 -7.63 6.51
CA VAL A 114 6.11 -7.03 6.33
C VAL A 114 6.91 -7.05 7.65
N SER A 115 6.24 -6.85 8.78
CA SER A 115 6.87 -6.93 10.12
C SER A 115 7.32 -8.36 10.44
N GLU A 116 6.50 -9.37 10.15
CA GLU A 116 6.82 -10.79 10.34
C GLU A 116 8.02 -11.21 9.47
N LEU A 117 8.02 -10.82 8.19
CA LEU A 117 9.14 -11.08 7.28
C LEU A 117 10.41 -10.36 7.75
N ALA A 118 10.32 -9.10 8.17
CA ALA A 118 11.47 -8.36 8.69
C ALA A 118 12.02 -8.99 9.97
N ALA A 119 11.15 -9.42 10.88
CA ALA A 119 11.54 -10.08 12.12
C ALA A 119 12.28 -11.39 11.83
N ALA A 120 11.73 -12.24 10.96
CA ALA A 120 12.36 -13.50 10.58
C ALA A 120 13.68 -13.30 9.85
N ALA A 121 13.75 -12.36 8.90
CA ALA A 121 14.97 -12.05 8.15
C ALA A 121 16.13 -11.59 9.06
N LEU A 122 15.79 -10.88 10.15
CA LEU A 122 16.74 -10.34 11.13
C LEU A 122 17.00 -11.27 12.33
N GLY A 123 16.26 -12.38 12.46
CA GLY A 123 16.30 -13.23 13.65
C GLY A 123 15.79 -12.53 14.91
N LEU A 124 14.88 -11.58 14.77
CA LEU A 124 14.27 -10.83 15.87
C LEU A 124 12.95 -11.48 16.32
N PRO A 125 12.51 -11.24 17.58
CA PRO A 125 11.18 -11.66 18.02
C PRO A 125 10.08 -10.98 17.17
N PRO A 126 9.03 -11.73 16.77
CA PRO A 126 8.01 -11.24 15.82
C PRO A 126 7.23 -10.01 16.32
N ASP A 127 7.00 -9.91 17.63
CA ASP A 127 6.25 -8.79 18.24
C ASP A 127 7.15 -7.70 18.82
N SER A 128 8.46 -7.73 18.52
CA SER A 128 9.36 -6.68 18.98
C SER A 128 9.08 -5.36 18.24
N PRO A 129 9.30 -4.19 18.86
CA PRO A 129 9.03 -2.89 18.21
C PRO A 129 9.87 -2.63 16.95
N GLU A 130 11.08 -3.21 16.86
CA GLU A 130 12.02 -2.90 15.79
C GLU A 130 11.56 -3.38 14.40
N PRO A 131 11.15 -4.64 14.18
CA PRO A 131 10.57 -5.08 12.91
C PRO A 131 9.35 -4.27 12.48
N ILE A 132 8.51 -3.86 13.44
CA ILE A 132 7.32 -3.03 13.18
C ILE A 132 7.75 -1.66 12.63
N VAL A 133 8.72 -0.99 13.27
CA VAL A 133 9.21 0.31 12.80
C VAL A 133 9.93 0.20 11.45
N ARG A 134 10.71 -0.86 11.24
CA ARG A 134 11.38 -1.13 9.95
C ARG A 134 10.36 -1.38 8.84
N ALA A 135 9.35 -2.20 9.09
CA ALA A 135 8.25 -2.42 8.16
C ALA A 135 7.51 -1.12 7.81
N HIS A 136 7.27 -0.27 8.81
CA HIS A 136 6.68 1.05 8.59
C HIS A 136 7.51 1.91 7.65
N ALA A 137 8.84 1.94 7.84
CA ALA A 137 9.75 2.70 6.98
C ALA A 137 9.76 2.17 5.53
N LEU A 138 9.80 0.85 5.34
CA LEU A 138 9.75 0.21 4.01
C LEU A 138 8.43 0.52 3.28
N LEU A 139 7.30 0.39 3.98
CA LEU A 139 5.99 0.73 3.42
C LEU A 139 5.87 2.22 3.10
N GLY A 140 6.45 3.09 3.94
CA GLY A 140 6.54 4.53 3.70
C GLY A 140 7.25 4.87 2.39
N GLN A 141 8.36 4.19 2.09
CA GLN A 141 9.09 4.36 0.83
C GLN A 141 8.21 4.03 -0.38
N VAL A 142 7.53 2.88 -0.36
CA VAL A 142 6.61 2.46 -1.44
C VAL A 142 5.49 3.49 -1.66
N MET A 143 4.87 3.96 -0.57
CA MET A 143 3.80 4.95 -0.65
C MET A 143 4.27 6.31 -1.19
N LEU A 144 5.51 6.71 -0.90
CA LEU A 144 6.05 7.98 -1.36
C LEU A 144 6.24 8.04 -2.87
N PHE A 145 6.59 6.93 -3.52
CA PHE A 145 6.62 6.87 -5.00
C PHE A 145 5.25 7.14 -5.62
N ARG A 146 4.16 6.82 -4.90
CA ARG A 146 2.82 7.08 -5.39
C ARG A 146 2.35 8.52 -5.21
N ILE A 147 2.55 9.04 -4.00
CA ILE A 147 2.06 10.35 -3.58
C ILE A 147 3.00 11.45 -4.11
N GLY A 148 4.30 11.16 -4.15
CA GLY A 148 5.38 12.04 -4.61
C GLY A 148 5.80 11.84 -6.06
N ALA A 149 5.05 11.09 -6.88
CA ALA A 149 5.39 10.81 -8.28
C ALA A 149 5.71 12.09 -9.08
N THR A 150 4.99 13.20 -8.82
CA THR A 150 5.22 14.49 -9.47
C THR A 150 6.64 15.02 -9.27
N THR A 151 7.21 14.86 -8.08
CA THR A 151 8.58 15.30 -7.79
C THR A 151 9.59 14.49 -8.58
N LEU A 152 9.40 13.16 -8.62
CA LEU A 152 10.29 12.25 -9.34
C LEU A 152 10.22 12.49 -10.86
N CYS A 153 9.02 12.54 -11.43
CA CYS A 153 8.79 12.83 -12.85
C CYS A 153 9.46 14.15 -13.27
N ARG A 154 9.29 15.22 -12.50
CA ARG A 154 9.94 16.51 -12.80
C ARG A 154 11.46 16.42 -12.77
N ARG A 155 12.02 15.69 -11.80
CA ARG A 155 13.47 15.53 -11.64
C ARG A 155 14.10 14.68 -12.75
N LEU A 156 13.37 13.67 -13.23
CA LEU A 156 13.82 12.75 -14.27
C LEU A 156 13.33 13.14 -15.66
N GLN A 157 12.61 14.27 -15.78
CA GLN A 157 12.02 14.76 -17.03
C GLN A 157 11.08 13.75 -17.69
N TRP A 158 10.34 12.99 -16.88
CA TRP A 158 9.30 12.08 -17.34
C TRP A 158 7.94 12.77 -17.33
N ASP A 159 7.12 12.51 -18.36
CA ASP A 159 5.72 12.95 -18.38
C ASP A 159 4.88 12.19 -17.35
N THR A 160 5.09 10.87 -17.28
CA THR A 160 4.45 9.96 -16.32
C THR A 160 5.36 8.76 -16.08
N ILE A 161 5.10 8.02 -15.01
CA ILE A 161 5.71 6.71 -14.77
C ILE A 161 4.96 5.71 -15.65
N THR A 162 5.67 5.03 -16.57
CA THR A 162 5.13 3.92 -17.38
C THR A 162 5.64 2.58 -16.82
N GLU A 163 5.34 1.47 -17.50
CA GLU A 163 5.72 0.14 -17.01
C GLU A 163 7.25 -0.05 -16.86
N PRO A 164 8.09 0.30 -17.85
CA PRO A 164 9.55 0.30 -17.70
C PRO A 164 10.06 1.09 -16.48
N GLU A 165 9.56 2.31 -16.25
CA GLU A 165 10.01 3.10 -15.10
C GLU A 165 9.53 2.49 -13.78
N ALA A 166 8.31 1.95 -13.73
CA ALA A 166 7.81 1.29 -12.54
C ALA A 166 8.58 0.01 -12.21
N ASP A 167 8.99 -0.77 -13.22
CA ASP A 167 9.83 -1.95 -13.04
C ASP A 167 11.21 -1.58 -12.50
N TRP A 168 11.80 -0.52 -13.05
CA TRP A 168 13.08 -0.01 -12.57
C TRP A 168 13.00 0.49 -11.11
N ILE A 169 11.97 1.28 -10.79
CA ILE A 169 11.72 1.73 -9.41
C ILE A 169 11.49 0.54 -8.49
N ALA A 170 10.67 -0.43 -8.87
CA ALA A 170 10.37 -1.61 -8.06
C ALA A 170 11.63 -2.42 -7.73
N SER A 171 12.52 -2.60 -8.71
CA SER A 171 13.81 -3.27 -8.53
C SER A 171 14.70 -2.52 -7.51
N LEU A 172 14.84 -1.19 -7.67
CA LEU A 172 15.64 -0.37 -6.75
C LEU A 172 15.07 -0.37 -5.32
N VAL A 173 13.75 -0.28 -5.17
CA VAL A 173 13.11 -0.29 -3.83
C VAL A 173 13.24 -1.65 -3.16
N ALA A 174 13.12 -2.75 -3.91
CA ALA A 174 13.37 -4.10 -3.40
C ALA A 174 14.83 -4.26 -2.93
N GLU A 175 15.80 -3.79 -3.74
CA GLU A 175 17.21 -3.81 -3.38
C GLU A 175 17.49 -2.97 -2.11
N MET A 176 16.93 -1.77 -2.03
CA MET A 176 17.04 -0.89 -0.85
C MET A 176 16.45 -1.56 0.40
N ALA A 177 15.37 -2.33 0.26
CA ALA A 177 14.77 -3.06 1.37
C ALA A 177 15.78 -4.07 1.95
N CYS A 178 16.41 -4.89 1.11
CA CYS A 178 17.44 -5.85 1.53
C CYS A 178 18.59 -5.14 2.27
N ARG A 179 19.15 -4.11 1.63
CA ARG A 179 20.30 -3.36 2.19
C ARG A 179 19.96 -2.70 3.53
N SER A 180 18.75 -2.15 3.69
CA SER A 180 18.32 -1.50 4.93
C SER A 180 18.14 -2.48 6.11
N LEU A 181 17.91 -3.75 5.79
CA LEU A 181 17.81 -4.85 6.75
C LEU A 181 19.11 -5.65 6.89
N GLY A 182 20.17 -5.26 6.18
CA GLY A 182 21.51 -5.83 6.37
C GLY A 182 21.73 -7.19 5.69
N PHE A 183 20.93 -7.56 4.68
CA PHE A 183 21.14 -8.77 3.89
C PHE A 183 21.31 -8.44 2.39
N PRO A 184 22.04 -9.28 1.62
CA PRO A 184 22.27 -9.02 0.20
C PRO A 184 20.96 -9.09 -0.60
N PRO A 185 20.82 -8.29 -1.68
CA PRO A 185 19.72 -8.49 -2.61
C PRO A 185 19.86 -9.86 -3.31
N PRO A 186 18.73 -10.49 -3.70
CA PRO A 186 18.74 -11.71 -4.49
C PRO A 186 19.37 -11.53 -5.87
#